data_AF-A0AAU9P3Z0-F1
#
_entry.id   AF-A0AAU9P3Z0-F1
#
_cell.length_a   1.000
_cell.length_b   1.000
_cell.length_c   1.000
_cell.angle_alpha   90.00
_cell.angle_beta   90.00
_cell.angle_gamma   90.00
#
_symmetry.space_group_name_H-M   'P 1'
#
loop_
_entity.id
_entity.type
_entity.pdbx_description
1 polymer ?
#
loop_
_entity_poly.entity_id
_entity_poly.type
_entity_poly.pdbx_seq_one_letter_code
_entity_poly.pdbx_strand_id
1 'polypeptide(L)'
;MLNAELLYEFNIMSTSLPYMEDSNIKPTYVSELSSLSFDVPPPPKNRRLKGLDVTFKYTISGENDGLWFGNISTTNGVDLMYNPKVFGKPESGEVGIWLSNWPIGNALDTGDKVNISIAVICGLEVHECGVSLVYSTDDKVAEETLENMEWIEVLGGDLFGFQLSTRAYYLCRREFFELMDFGRLTLGWFSIPQSTFGHLYSNL
;
A
#
# COMPACT_ATOMS: atom_id res chain seq x y z
N MET A 1 -3.16 23.77 -3.46
CA MET A 1 -3.87 22.98 -4.49
C MET A 1 -3.17 21.65 -4.67
N LEU A 2 -3.89 20.55 -4.44
CA LEU A 2 -3.36 19.21 -4.63
C LEU A 2 -3.15 18.94 -6.13
N ASN A 3 -1.89 18.77 -6.54
CA ASN A 3 -1.57 18.36 -7.91
C ASN A 3 -1.69 16.84 -8.02
N ALA A 4 -2.51 16.38 -8.97
CA ALA A 4 -2.61 14.98 -9.30
C ALA A 4 -1.36 14.56 -10.09
N GLU A 5 -0.38 13.98 -9.40
CA GLU A 5 0.78 13.35 -10.02
C GLU A 5 0.63 11.83 -9.96
N LEU A 6 0.86 11.17 -11.10
CA LEU A 6 0.90 9.72 -11.18
C LEU A 6 2.34 9.26 -10.89
N LEU A 7 2.51 8.49 -9.84
CA LEU A 7 3.79 7.91 -9.45
C LEU A 7 3.80 6.42 -9.78
N TYR A 8 4.86 5.96 -10.44
CA TYR A 8 5.06 4.57 -10.79
C TYR A 8 6.41 4.08 -10.29
N GLU A 9 6.40 3.23 -9.27
CA GLU A 9 7.59 2.69 -8.60
C GLU A 9 7.34 1.22 -8.26
N PHE A 10 8.29 0.31 -8.49
CA PHE A 10 8.12 -1.12 -8.16
C PHE A 10 6.88 -1.77 -8.81
N ASN A 11 6.52 -1.29 -10.00
CA ASN A 11 5.26 -1.60 -10.69
C ASN A 11 3.98 -1.29 -9.88
N ILE A 12 4.12 -0.58 -8.76
CA ILE A 12 3.03 0.02 -8.00
C ILE A 12 2.74 1.39 -8.61
N MET A 13 1.51 1.57 -9.05
CA MET A 13 1.01 2.85 -9.55
C MET A 13 0.24 3.53 -8.43
N SER A 14 0.61 4.74 -8.06
CA SER A 14 -0.07 5.49 -7.01
C SER A 14 -0.30 6.94 -7.39
N THR A 15 -1.35 7.56 -6.85
CA THR A 15 -1.65 8.97 -7.06
C THR A 15 -2.47 9.51 -5.89
N SER A 16 -2.46 10.83 -5.74
CA SER A 16 -3.31 11.52 -4.78
C SER A 16 -4.28 12.43 -5.51
N LEU A 17 -5.50 12.52 -5.01
CA LEU A 17 -6.58 13.35 -5.55
C LEU A 17 -7.27 14.12 -4.41
N PRO A 18 -7.87 15.29 -4.68
CA PRO A 18 -8.72 15.93 -3.69
C PRO A 18 -9.95 15.05 -3.45
N TYR A 19 -10.40 14.95 -2.21
CA TYR A 19 -11.63 14.23 -1.90
C TYR A 19 -12.82 15.02 -2.47
N MET A 20 -13.65 14.33 -3.23
CA MET A 20 -14.94 14.81 -3.70
C MET A 20 -16.01 13.82 -3.26
N GLU A 21 -17.06 14.30 -2.60
CA GLU A 21 -18.14 13.45 -2.07
C GLU A 21 -18.82 12.64 -3.19
N ASP A 22 -18.92 13.20 -4.40
CA ASP A 22 -19.47 12.54 -5.59
C ASP A 22 -18.44 11.69 -6.37
N SER A 23 -17.26 11.39 -5.79
CA SER A 23 -16.28 10.56 -6.50
C SER A 23 -16.82 9.15 -6.74
N ASN A 24 -16.50 8.59 -7.91
CA ASN A 24 -16.84 7.19 -8.25
C ASN A 24 -15.94 6.17 -7.51
N ILE A 25 -15.10 6.61 -6.57
CA ILE A 25 -14.17 5.75 -5.84
C ILE A 25 -14.96 5.05 -4.73
N LYS A 26 -15.32 3.79 -4.97
CA LYS A 26 -16.06 2.96 -4.03
C LYS A 26 -15.28 1.67 -3.79
N PRO A 27 -14.41 1.63 -2.77
CA PRO A 27 -13.67 0.43 -2.42
C PRO A 27 -14.63 -0.70 -2.04
N THR A 28 -14.23 -1.95 -2.31
CA THR A 28 -15.04 -3.14 -1.99
C THR A 28 -15.12 -3.35 -0.48
N TYR A 29 -14.02 -3.14 0.23
CA TYR A 29 -13.94 -3.16 1.68
C TYR A 29 -13.48 -1.80 2.17
N VAL A 30 -14.09 -1.29 3.24
CA VAL A 30 -13.84 0.04 3.82
C VAL A 30 -13.81 -0.06 5.33
N SER A 31 -12.97 0.75 5.96
CA SER A 31 -12.84 0.92 7.41
C SER A 31 -12.58 2.38 7.71
N GLU A 32 -13.21 2.92 8.77
CA GLU A 32 -12.92 4.26 9.31
C GLU A 32 -11.61 4.29 10.12
N LEU A 33 -10.97 3.13 10.29
CA LEU A 33 -9.64 3.03 10.89
C LEU A 33 -8.55 3.12 9.82
N SER A 34 -7.30 3.30 10.25
CA SER A 34 -6.12 3.23 9.38
C SER A 34 -5.80 1.83 8.86
N SER A 35 -6.62 0.83 9.18
CA SER A 35 -6.43 -0.55 8.76
C SER A 35 -7.74 -1.30 8.55
N LEU A 36 -7.66 -2.38 7.77
CA LEU A 36 -8.73 -3.34 7.56
C LEU A 36 -8.16 -4.73 7.27
N SER A 37 -9.00 -5.75 7.43
CA SER A 37 -8.68 -7.11 7.02
C SER A 37 -9.84 -7.73 6.25
N PHE A 38 -9.52 -8.61 5.30
CA PHE A 38 -10.51 -9.39 4.56
C PHE A 38 -9.93 -10.73 4.12
N ASP A 39 -10.80 -11.70 3.87
CA ASP A 39 -10.41 -12.97 3.24
C ASP A 39 -10.56 -12.84 1.72
N VAL A 40 -9.57 -13.31 0.97
CA VAL A 40 -9.61 -13.30 -0.50
C VAL A 40 -10.80 -14.14 -0.97
N PRO A 41 -11.81 -13.53 -1.62
CA PRO A 41 -12.98 -14.24 -2.08
C PRO A 41 -12.63 -15.15 -3.28
N PRO A 42 -13.47 -16.15 -3.57
CA PRO A 42 -13.37 -16.89 -4.82
C PRO A 42 -13.44 -15.93 -6.01
N PRO A 43 -12.58 -16.12 -7.04
CA PRO A 43 -12.56 -15.23 -8.18
C PRO A 43 -13.87 -15.31 -8.98
N PRO A 44 -14.32 -14.21 -9.61
CA PRO A 44 -15.39 -14.24 -10.60
C PRO A 44 -15.05 -15.22 -11.73
N LYS A 45 -16.09 -15.78 -12.37
CA LYS A 45 -15.93 -16.78 -13.42
C LYS A 45 -14.96 -16.31 -14.52
N ASN A 46 -13.97 -17.15 -14.82
CA ASN A 46 -12.93 -16.91 -15.84
C ASN A 46 -12.07 -15.65 -15.62
N ARG A 47 -12.05 -15.10 -14.40
CA ARG A 47 -11.21 -13.95 -14.07
C ARG A 47 -10.17 -14.33 -13.04
N ARG A 48 -8.99 -13.73 -13.13
CA ARG A 48 -7.90 -13.91 -12.18
C ARG A 48 -7.69 -12.62 -11.40
N LEU A 49 -7.35 -12.75 -10.12
CA LEU A 49 -6.88 -11.62 -9.33
C LEU A 49 -5.52 -11.13 -9.86
N LYS A 50 -5.44 -9.85 -10.22
CA LYS A 50 -4.22 -9.18 -10.66
C LYS A 50 -3.55 -8.40 -9.54
N GLY A 51 -4.33 -7.92 -8.58
CA GLY A 51 -3.81 -7.10 -7.51
C GLY A 51 -4.89 -6.48 -6.64
N LEU A 52 -4.46 -5.50 -5.85
CA LEU A 52 -5.30 -4.75 -4.94
C LEU A 52 -5.18 -3.26 -5.26
N ASP A 53 -6.32 -2.59 -5.39
CA ASP A 53 -6.39 -1.12 -5.37
C ASP A 53 -6.64 -0.68 -3.94
N VAL A 54 -5.61 -0.14 -3.30
CA VAL A 54 -5.66 0.41 -1.95
C VAL A 54 -6.02 1.88 -2.03
N THR A 55 -6.92 2.32 -1.16
CA THR A 55 -7.32 3.71 -1.02
C THR A 55 -7.20 4.14 0.43
N PHE A 56 -6.72 5.35 0.72
CA PHE A 56 -6.96 5.93 2.04
C PHE A 56 -7.26 7.42 1.98
N LYS A 57 -8.15 7.87 2.85
CA LYS A 57 -8.50 9.29 3.02
C LYS A 57 -7.65 9.87 4.14
N TYR A 58 -7.14 11.08 3.93
CA TYR A 58 -6.25 11.70 4.91
C TYR A 58 -6.34 13.22 4.93
N THR A 59 -6.00 13.79 6.07
CA THR A 59 -5.64 15.21 6.21
C THR A 59 -4.15 15.31 6.54
N ILE A 60 -3.56 16.46 6.26
CA ILE A 60 -2.20 16.79 6.68
C ILE A 60 -2.27 17.67 7.92
N SER A 61 -1.43 17.36 8.90
CA SER A 61 -1.27 18.16 10.11
C SER A 61 0.14 18.75 10.19
N GLY A 62 0.23 20.06 10.37
CA GLY A 62 1.50 20.78 10.53
C GLY A 62 2.21 21.13 9.21
N GLU A 63 3.42 21.65 9.34
CA GLU A 63 4.24 22.15 8.22
C GLU A 63 5.16 21.07 7.63
N ASN A 64 5.32 19.93 8.33
CA ASN A 64 6.21 18.87 7.89
C ASN A 64 5.56 17.98 6.84
N ASP A 65 6.39 17.50 5.92
CA ASP A 65 6.03 16.47 4.96
C ASP A 65 5.60 15.19 5.69
N GLY A 66 4.42 14.68 5.35
CA GLY A 66 3.91 13.44 5.96
C GLY A 66 4.88 12.27 5.76
N LEU A 67 5.19 11.56 6.85
CA LEU A 67 5.98 10.33 6.84
C LEU A 67 5.07 9.17 7.22
N TRP A 68 4.85 8.28 6.28
CA TRP A 68 3.92 7.16 6.41
C TRP A 68 4.28 6.06 5.41
N PHE A 69 3.78 4.85 5.62
CA PHE A 69 3.87 3.77 4.64
C PHE A 69 2.59 2.94 4.61
N GLY A 70 2.23 2.48 3.42
CA GLY A 70 1.20 1.46 3.24
C GLY A 70 1.81 0.09 3.49
N ASN A 71 1.09 -0.76 4.21
CA ASN A 71 1.48 -2.13 4.47
C ASN A 71 0.39 -3.11 4.01
N ILE A 72 0.81 -4.18 3.35
CA ILE A 72 -0.03 -5.34 3.02
C ILE A 72 0.67 -6.57 3.58
N SER A 73 0.00 -7.28 4.49
CA SER A 73 0.46 -8.55 5.04
C SER A 73 -0.58 -9.64 4.90
N THR A 74 -0.14 -10.88 4.78
CA THR A 74 -1.03 -12.03 4.53
C THR A 74 -0.73 -13.20 5.44
N THR A 75 -1.71 -14.09 5.64
CA THR A 75 -1.50 -15.35 6.37
C THR A 75 -0.55 -16.32 5.66
N ASN A 76 -0.35 -16.17 4.35
CA ASN A 76 0.60 -16.97 3.57
C ASN A 76 2.05 -16.43 3.61
N GLY A 77 2.30 -15.38 4.40
CA GLY A 77 3.63 -14.87 4.71
C GLY A 77 4.17 -13.79 3.76
N VAL A 78 3.33 -13.20 2.91
CA VAL A 78 3.68 -11.96 2.19
C VAL A 78 3.60 -10.79 3.15
N ASP A 79 4.62 -9.95 3.17
CA ASP A 79 4.64 -8.70 3.94
C ASP A 79 5.32 -7.59 3.12
N LEU A 80 4.54 -6.61 2.68
CA LEU A 80 5.01 -5.53 1.83
C LEU A 80 4.75 -4.19 2.48
N MET A 81 5.81 -3.42 2.65
CA MET A 81 5.75 -2.03 3.09
C MET A 81 6.13 -1.14 1.90
N TYR A 82 5.30 -0.16 1.57
CA TYR A 82 5.57 0.80 0.50
C TYR A 82 5.51 2.22 1.05
N ASN A 83 6.60 2.95 0.88
CA ASN A 83 6.66 4.37 1.16
C ASN A 83 6.87 5.12 -0.17
N PRO A 84 5.83 5.76 -0.72
CA PRO A 84 5.94 6.46 -1.99
C PRO A 84 6.91 7.64 -1.86
N LYS A 85 7.74 7.83 -2.90
CA LYS A 85 8.67 8.97 -2.93
C LYS A 85 7.93 10.31 -2.91
N VAL A 86 6.79 10.38 -3.61
CA VAL A 86 5.95 11.57 -3.69
C VAL A 86 4.50 11.18 -3.39
N PHE A 87 3.78 12.04 -2.68
CA PHE A 87 2.33 11.95 -2.51
C PHE A 87 1.73 13.35 -2.51
N GLY A 88 0.47 13.47 -2.92
CA GLY A 88 -0.19 14.77 -2.99
C GLY A 88 -0.49 15.32 -1.60
N LYS A 89 -0.33 16.64 -1.44
CA LYS A 89 -0.62 17.32 -0.19
C LYS A 89 -1.90 18.14 -0.34
N PRO A 90 -3.01 17.77 0.32
CA PRO A 90 -4.20 18.62 0.35
C PRO A 90 -3.90 19.92 1.10
N GLU A 91 -4.71 20.96 0.89
CA GLU A 91 -4.56 22.17 1.70
C GLU A 91 -4.94 21.89 3.16
N SER A 92 -4.52 22.77 4.08
CA SER A 92 -4.77 22.58 5.50
C SER A 92 -6.28 22.46 5.78
N GLY A 93 -6.69 21.34 6.36
CA GLY A 93 -8.09 21.03 6.64
C GLY A 93 -8.87 20.42 5.48
N GLU A 94 -8.28 20.33 4.28
CA GLU A 94 -8.85 19.58 3.16
C GLU A 94 -8.50 18.10 3.26
N VAL A 95 -9.40 17.25 2.75
CA VAL A 95 -9.21 15.81 2.70
C VAL A 95 -8.63 15.42 1.35
N GLY A 96 -7.51 14.71 1.37
CA GLY A 96 -6.94 14.02 0.22
C GLY A 96 -7.36 12.55 0.19
N ILE A 97 -7.37 11.96 -1.00
CA ILE A 97 -7.44 10.51 -1.20
C ILE A 97 -6.14 10.08 -1.86
N TRP A 98 -5.47 9.08 -1.29
CA TRP A 98 -4.38 8.38 -1.96
C TRP A 98 -4.92 7.07 -2.53
N LEU A 99 -4.56 6.79 -3.77
CA LEU A 99 -4.93 5.59 -4.52
C LEU A 99 -3.65 4.87 -4.91
N SER A 100 -3.63 3.55 -4.78
CA SER A 100 -2.46 2.76 -5.15
C SER A 100 -2.85 1.38 -5.63
N ASN A 101 -2.40 1.04 -6.83
CA ASN A 101 -2.54 -0.28 -7.44
C ASN A 101 -1.31 -1.14 -7.11
N TRP A 102 -1.53 -2.27 -6.44
CA TRP A 102 -0.51 -3.21 -6.02
C TRP A 102 -0.67 -4.51 -6.81
N PRO A 103 0.23 -4.84 -7.75
CA PRO A 103 0.07 -5.98 -8.65
C PRO A 103 0.49 -7.31 -8.00
N ILE A 104 -0.07 -7.60 -6.83
CA ILE A 104 0.30 -8.76 -5.99
C ILE A 104 -0.65 -9.94 -6.16
N GLY A 105 -1.51 -9.94 -7.19
CA GLY A 105 -2.53 -10.97 -7.37
C GLY A 105 -1.96 -12.39 -7.48
N ASN A 106 -0.74 -12.53 -8.04
CA ASN A 106 -0.02 -13.80 -8.13
C ASN A 106 0.44 -14.34 -6.76
N ALA A 107 0.42 -13.50 -5.72
CA ALA A 107 0.87 -13.85 -4.36
C ALA A 107 -0.29 -14.25 -3.44
N LEU A 108 -1.54 -14.19 -3.92
CA LEU A 108 -2.75 -14.31 -3.12
C LEU A 108 -3.60 -15.49 -3.62
N ASP A 109 -3.92 -16.40 -2.71
CA ASP A 109 -4.81 -17.53 -2.94
C ASP A 109 -6.19 -17.27 -2.34
N THR A 110 -7.23 -17.94 -2.87
CA THR A 110 -8.58 -17.88 -2.29
C THR A 110 -8.56 -18.37 -0.84
N GLY A 111 -9.14 -17.57 0.06
CA GLY A 111 -9.15 -17.86 1.49
C GLY A 111 -7.93 -17.35 2.27
N ASP A 112 -6.92 -16.79 1.61
CA ASP A 112 -5.88 -16.06 2.33
C ASP A 112 -6.50 -14.85 3.04
N LYS A 113 -6.11 -14.64 4.30
CA LYS A 113 -6.47 -13.42 5.01
C LYS A 113 -5.43 -12.36 4.69
N VAL A 114 -5.90 -11.23 4.17
CA VAL A 114 -5.11 -10.05 3.86
C VAL A 114 -5.38 -8.99 4.91
N ASN A 115 -4.33 -8.37 5.43
CA ASN A 115 -4.39 -7.20 6.28
C ASN A 115 -3.75 -6.02 5.54
N ILE A 116 -4.43 -4.89 5.56
CA ILE A 116 -3.96 -3.64 4.96
C ILE A 116 -3.92 -2.61 6.07
N SER A 117 -2.81 -1.89 6.17
CA SER A 117 -2.69 -0.79 7.13
C SER A 117 -1.90 0.38 6.56
N ILE A 118 -2.22 1.58 7.03
CA ILE A 118 -1.45 2.79 6.80
C ILE A 118 -0.79 3.16 8.12
N ALA A 119 0.52 2.95 8.21
CA ALA A 119 1.29 3.32 9.37
C ALA A 119 1.79 4.76 9.22
N VAL A 120 1.34 5.64 10.11
CA VAL A 120 1.74 7.05 10.11
C VAL A 120 2.78 7.28 11.19
N ILE A 121 3.89 7.92 10.80
CA ILE A 121 4.95 8.34 11.71
C ILE A 121 4.74 9.79 12.12
N CYS A 122 4.46 10.68 11.16
CA CYS A 122 4.12 12.08 11.42
C CYS A 122 3.43 12.76 10.24
N GLY A 123 2.81 13.91 10.51
CA GLY A 123 2.35 14.86 9.48
C GLY A 123 1.10 14.44 8.71
N LEU A 124 0.42 13.37 9.14
CA LEU A 124 -0.77 12.85 8.47
C LEU A 124 -1.77 12.30 9.51
N GLU A 125 -3.06 12.37 9.19
CA GLU A 125 -4.12 11.69 9.92
C GLU A 125 -4.97 10.91 8.91
N VAL A 126 -5.22 9.63 9.19
CA VAL A 126 -6.01 8.75 8.31
C VAL A 126 -7.45 8.72 8.79
N HIS A 127 -8.38 8.98 7.88
CA HIS A 127 -9.82 8.99 8.16
C HIS A 127 -10.53 7.74 7.65
N GLU A 128 -9.97 7.09 6.64
CA GLU A 128 -10.58 5.91 6.03
C GLU A 128 -9.49 5.10 5.31
N CYS A 129 -9.56 3.77 5.44
CA CYS A 129 -8.80 2.82 4.65
C CYS A 129 -9.78 1.99 3.81
N GLY A 130 -9.45 1.76 2.55
CA GLY A 130 -10.27 0.99 1.63
C GLY A 130 -9.44 0.13 0.69
N VAL A 131 -10.05 -0.95 0.21
CA VAL A 131 -9.45 -1.82 -0.81
C VAL A 131 -10.49 -2.35 -1.79
N SER A 132 -10.08 -2.46 -3.05
CA SER A 132 -10.78 -3.22 -4.08
C SER A 132 -9.88 -4.28 -4.70
N LEU A 133 -10.47 -5.42 -5.06
CA LEU A 133 -9.77 -6.46 -5.80
C LEU A 133 -9.79 -6.15 -7.30
N VAL A 134 -8.63 -6.21 -7.93
CA VAL A 134 -8.47 -5.95 -9.37
C VAL A 134 -8.42 -7.28 -10.10
N TYR A 135 -9.40 -7.55 -10.95
CA TYR A 135 -9.46 -8.78 -11.73
C TYR A 135 -9.11 -8.55 -13.19
N SER A 136 -8.62 -9.58 -13.88
CA SER A 136 -8.48 -9.53 -15.34
C SER A 136 -9.81 -9.33 -16.06
N THR A 137 -9.71 -8.68 -17.21
CA THR A 137 -10.77 -8.66 -18.23
C THR A 137 -10.64 -9.90 -19.13
N ASP A 138 -11.70 -10.25 -19.86
CA ASP A 138 -11.80 -11.46 -20.69
C ASP A 138 -10.84 -11.51 -21.92
N ASP A 139 -9.84 -10.63 -22.00
CA ASP A 139 -8.90 -10.52 -23.13
C ASP A 139 -7.74 -11.50 -23.01
N LYS A 140 -8.01 -12.74 -23.46
CA LYS A 140 -7.15 -13.93 -23.39
C LYS A 140 -5.74 -13.83 -24.00
N VAL A 141 -5.38 -12.74 -24.68
CA VAL A 141 -4.19 -12.69 -25.56
C VAL A 141 -2.94 -12.14 -24.86
N ALA A 142 -3.10 -11.41 -23.75
CA ALA A 142 -1.97 -10.83 -23.00
C ALA A 142 -1.63 -11.58 -21.69
N GLU A 143 -2.42 -12.60 -21.30
CA GLU A 143 -2.33 -13.20 -19.96
C GLU A 143 -1.30 -14.33 -19.82
N GLU A 144 -1.07 -15.14 -20.86
CA GLU A 144 -0.22 -16.35 -20.78
C GLU A 144 1.25 -16.05 -20.39
N THR A 145 1.76 -14.84 -20.66
CA THR A 145 3.15 -14.47 -20.33
C THR A 145 3.31 -14.04 -18.86
N LEU A 146 2.28 -13.44 -18.26
CA LEU A 146 2.29 -13.03 -16.84
C LEU A 146 1.86 -14.17 -15.91
N GLU A 147 1.35 -15.26 -16.48
CA GLU A 147 0.83 -16.43 -15.77
C GLU A 147 1.89 -17.21 -14.99
N ASN A 148 3.10 -17.29 -15.55
CA ASN A 148 4.20 -18.06 -14.97
C ASN A 148 5.19 -17.22 -14.16
N MET A 149 5.00 -15.90 -14.08
CA MET A 149 5.91 -15.03 -13.37
C MET A 149 5.64 -15.06 -11.86
N GLU A 150 6.71 -15.17 -11.08
CA GLU A 150 6.61 -14.99 -9.64
C GLU A 150 6.14 -13.57 -9.33
N TRP A 151 5.35 -13.39 -8.28
CA TRP A 151 4.82 -12.07 -7.92
C TRP A 151 5.91 -11.02 -7.66
N ILE A 152 7.11 -11.45 -7.27
CA ILE A 152 8.29 -10.59 -7.12
C ILE A 152 8.76 -10.06 -8.48
N GLU A 153 8.73 -10.89 -9.52
CA GLU A 153 9.05 -10.47 -10.89
C GLU A 153 8.04 -9.43 -11.36
N VAL A 154 6.76 -9.62 -11.03
CA VAL A 154 5.68 -8.67 -11.33
C VAL A 154 5.84 -7.33 -10.60
N LEU A 155 6.46 -7.29 -9.42
CA LEU A 155 6.73 -6.06 -8.66
C LEU A 155 8.03 -5.32 -9.06
N GLY A 156 8.66 -5.70 -10.18
CA GLY A 156 9.79 -4.95 -10.74
C GLY A 156 11.09 -5.72 -10.90
N GLY A 157 11.04 -7.06 -10.91
CA GLY A 157 12.17 -7.93 -11.27
C GLY A 157 13.23 -8.07 -10.17
N ASP A 158 14.00 -7.01 -9.91
CA ASP A 158 15.07 -7.01 -8.91
C ASP A 158 14.67 -6.21 -7.66
N LEU A 159 14.14 -6.93 -6.66
CA LEU A 159 13.78 -6.40 -5.35
C LEU A 159 14.78 -6.78 -4.25
N PHE A 160 15.95 -7.34 -4.59
CA PHE A 160 16.88 -7.87 -3.59
C PHE A 160 17.36 -6.79 -2.62
N GLY A 161 17.62 -5.58 -3.12
CA GLY A 161 18.02 -4.43 -2.29
C GLY A 161 16.93 -3.91 -1.34
N PHE A 162 15.69 -4.37 -1.48
CA PHE A 162 14.53 -3.98 -0.69
C PHE A 162 14.02 -5.11 0.21
N GLN A 163 14.65 -6.30 0.14
CA GLN A 163 14.24 -7.47 0.90
C GLN A 163 14.68 -7.33 2.36
N LEU A 164 13.73 -7.45 3.28
CA LEU A 164 14.00 -7.48 4.73
C LEU A 164 14.20 -8.93 5.22
N SER A 165 13.36 -9.85 4.74
CA SER A 165 13.47 -11.28 5.00
C SER A 165 12.77 -12.06 3.88
N THR A 166 12.70 -13.39 4.01
CA THR A 166 11.91 -14.23 3.09
C THR A 166 10.49 -13.69 2.97
N ARG A 167 10.05 -13.35 1.75
CA ARG A 167 8.73 -12.79 1.40
C ARG A 167 8.36 -11.45 2.07
N ALA A 168 9.30 -10.76 2.72
CA ALA A 168 9.09 -9.46 3.34
C ALA A 168 9.95 -8.37 2.68
N TYR A 169 9.33 -7.26 2.26
CA TYR A 169 10.01 -6.20 1.51
C TYR A 169 9.64 -4.80 1.99
N TYR A 170 10.63 -3.91 2.05
CA TYR A 170 10.45 -2.48 2.26
C TYR A 170 10.77 -1.71 0.98
N LEU A 171 9.71 -1.36 0.26
CA LEU A 171 9.73 -0.67 -1.03
C LEU A 171 9.77 0.84 -0.78
N CYS A 172 10.97 1.41 -0.74
CA CYS A 172 11.19 2.83 -0.48
C CYS A 172 12.35 3.36 -1.32
N ARG A 173 12.11 4.42 -2.11
CA ARG A 173 13.14 5.11 -2.89
C ARG A 173 13.55 6.47 -2.33
N ARG A 174 13.07 6.83 -1.13
CA ARG A 174 13.49 8.06 -0.46
C ARG A 174 14.96 7.98 -0.13
N GLU A 175 15.69 9.08 -0.34
CA GLU A 175 17.10 9.09 0.00
C GLU A 175 17.25 8.99 1.52
N PHE A 176 18.22 8.20 1.99
CA PHE A 176 18.45 8.01 3.43
C PHE A 176 18.61 9.34 4.18
N PHE A 177 19.13 10.38 3.53
CA PHE A 177 19.25 11.73 4.08
C PHE A 177 17.90 12.43 4.31
N GLU A 178 16.91 12.23 3.43
CA GLU A 178 15.56 12.77 3.61
C GLU A 178 14.89 12.18 4.86
N LEU A 179 15.17 10.91 5.18
CA LEU A 179 14.69 10.25 6.40
C LEU A 179 15.40 10.75 7.68
N MET A 180 16.68 11.12 7.56
CA MET A 180 17.48 11.65 8.67
C MET A 180 17.16 13.12 8.98
N ASP A 181 16.78 13.92 7.98
CA ASP A 181 16.36 15.32 8.13
C ASP A 181 15.02 15.46 8.90
N PHE A 182 14.19 14.41 8.95
CA PHE A 182 13.06 14.34 9.89
C PHE A 182 13.47 14.18 11.38
N GLY A 183 14.77 14.09 11.66
CA GLY A 183 15.37 14.37 12.97
C GLY A 183 15.04 13.43 14.14
N ARG A 184 14.35 12.29 13.92
CA ARG A 184 13.91 11.40 15.02
C ARG A 184 13.91 9.90 14.74
N LEU A 185 14.52 9.40 13.68
CA LEU A 185 14.64 7.95 13.48
C LEU A 185 15.85 7.41 14.25
N THR A 186 15.65 6.98 15.50
CA THR A 186 16.62 6.06 16.10
C THR A 186 16.55 4.75 15.33
N LEU A 187 17.71 4.19 14.96
CA LEU A 187 17.93 2.92 14.25
C LEU A 187 17.25 1.69 14.90
N GLY A 188 16.53 1.87 16.00
CA GLY A 188 15.83 0.83 16.75
C GLY A 188 14.73 0.13 15.94
N TRP A 189 14.10 0.78 14.96
CA TRP A 189 13.02 0.16 14.17
C TRP A 189 13.48 -0.96 13.24
N PHE A 190 14.67 -0.83 12.65
CA PHE A 190 15.29 -1.93 11.90
C PHE A 190 15.90 -3.00 12.83
N SER A 191 15.93 -2.75 14.14
CA SER A 191 16.49 -3.66 15.16
C SER A 191 15.42 -4.37 15.99
N ILE A 192 14.12 -4.17 15.70
CA ILE A 192 13.03 -4.82 16.43
C ILE A 192 12.89 -6.27 15.94
N PRO A 193 13.01 -7.28 16.81
CA PRO A 193 12.75 -8.66 16.44
C PRO A 193 11.30 -8.83 15.96
N GLN A 194 11.13 -9.66 14.92
CA GLN A 194 9.87 -9.97 14.22
C GLN A 194 8.67 -10.32 15.13
N SER A 195 8.91 -10.75 16.38
CA SER A 195 7.85 -11.05 17.36
C SER A 195 7.16 -9.83 17.96
N THR A 196 7.67 -8.61 17.74
CA THR A 196 7.22 -7.41 18.46
C THR A 196 6.33 -6.48 17.63
N PHE A 197 6.29 -6.65 16.30
CA PHE A 197 5.39 -5.86 15.44
C PHE A 197 3.91 -6.17 15.76
N GLY A 198 3.58 -7.43 16.09
CA GLY A 198 2.23 -7.83 16.49
C GLY A 198 1.73 -7.22 17.82
N HIS A 199 2.61 -6.69 18.66
CA HIS A 199 2.24 -6.10 19.96
C HIS A 199 2.12 -4.57 19.95
N LEU A 200 2.52 -3.89 18.87
CA LEU A 200 2.35 -2.44 18.73
C LEU A 200 0.99 -2.04 18.14
N TYR A 201 0.20 -3.00 17.64
CA TYR A 201 -1.15 -2.76 17.10
C TYR A 201 -2.30 -2.97 18.11
N SER A 202 -2.01 -3.15 19.41
CA SER A 202 -3.06 -3.35 20.43
C SER A 202 -3.30 -2.16 21.36
N ASN A 203 -2.70 -0.99 21.09
CA ASN A 203 -2.93 0.23 21.89
C ASN A 203 -2.90 1.51 21.03
N LEU A 204 -3.54 1.47 19.87
CA LEU A 204 -4.07 2.66 19.18
C LEU A 204 -5.54 2.40 18.84
#